data_AF-A0AAW0X5V0-F1
#
_entry.id   AF-A0AAW0X5V0-F1
#
_cell.length_a   1.000
_cell.length_b   1.000
_cell.length_c   1.000
_cell.angle_alpha   90.00
_cell.angle_beta   90.00
_cell.angle_gamma   90.00
#
_symmetry.space_group_name_H-M   'P 1'
#
loop_
_entity.id
_entity.type
_entity.pdbx_description
1 polymer ?
#
loop_
_entity_poly.entity_id
_entity_poly.type
_entity_poly.pdbx_seq_one_letter_code
_entity_poly.pdbx_strand_id
1 'polypeptide(L)'
;VNESILGTCSDLMAAVRLLVQRAAELQKEIVDAGKGGASPREFYKRNHRWTEGLLSGAKTVAIACQALMTAADQVVSGKGKFEEVIVASREIAASSMQLVMASRVKADKSSVKLGNLNATAKTISRLTGTVVATAENCRDKVAIAGTLDFSKLSLHYTKRMEMETLVKVLETEKQLDTERSKLSELRKHHYRLAGEIEGWEAAEMS
;
A
#
# COMPACT_ATOMS: atom_id res chain seq x y z
N VAL A 1 -1.22 7.95 -21.59
CA VAL A 1 -1.93 7.63 -20.33
C VAL A 1 -1.12 6.62 -19.52
N ASN A 2 -0.81 5.45 -20.08
CA ASN A 2 -0.05 4.39 -19.40
C ASN A 2 1.42 4.74 -19.08
N GLU A 3 2.08 5.59 -19.87
CA GLU A 3 3.44 6.07 -19.53
C GLU A 3 3.46 6.96 -18.29
N SER A 4 2.38 7.73 -18.05
CA SER A 4 2.28 8.60 -16.88
C SER A 4 2.16 7.81 -15.58
N ILE A 5 1.44 6.68 -15.60
CA ILE A 5 1.29 5.84 -14.40
C ILE A 5 2.61 5.16 -14.04
N LEU A 6 3.33 4.63 -15.04
CA LEU A 6 4.65 4.04 -14.85
C LEU A 6 5.65 5.04 -14.26
N GLY A 7 5.68 6.27 -14.78
CA GLY A 7 6.53 7.33 -14.25
C GLY A 7 6.26 7.58 -12.76
N THR A 8 5.00 7.78 -12.38
CA THR A 8 4.63 8.02 -10.97
C THR A 8 4.90 6.83 -10.06
N CYS A 9 4.69 5.59 -10.54
CA CYS A 9 5.05 4.38 -9.79
C CYS A 9 6.57 4.26 -9.61
N SER A 10 7.35 4.59 -10.64
CA SER A 10 8.82 4.57 -10.57
C SER A 10 9.36 5.57 -9.55
N ASP A 11 8.83 6.79 -9.53
CA ASP A 11 9.17 7.81 -8.53
C ASP A 11 8.85 7.34 -7.10
N LEU A 12 7.67 6.74 -6.91
CA LEU A 12 7.27 6.16 -5.63
C LEU A 12 8.23 5.03 -5.21
N MET A 13 8.58 4.13 -6.12
CA MET A 13 9.53 3.04 -5.87
C MET A 13 10.93 3.54 -5.54
N ALA A 14 11.39 4.61 -6.18
CA ALA A 14 12.66 5.26 -5.85
C ALA A 14 12.66 5.85 -4.43
N ALA A 15 11.55 6.46 -4.01
CA ALA A 15 11.39 6.96 -2.64
C ALA A 15 11.34 5.84 -1.61
N VAL A 16 10.69 4.70 -1.91
CA VAL A 16 10.68 3.52 -1.04
C VAL A 16 12.07 2.91 -0.91
N ARG A 17 12.83 2.83 -2.01
CA ARG A 17 14.24 2.41 -1.95
C ARG A 17 15.05 3.29 -1.01
N LEU A 18 14.87 4.62 -1.11
CA LEU A 18 15.53 5.57 -0.22
C LEU A 18 15.10 5.37 1.23
N LEU A 19 13.82 5.10 1.50
CA LEU A 19 13.31 4.84 2.85
C LEU A 19 14.01 3.65 3.49
N VAL A 20 14.11 2.53 2.77
CA VAL A 20 14.79 1.31 3.26
C VAL A 20 16.26 1.61 3.56
N GLN A 21 16.93 2.40 2.72
CA GLN A 21 18.31 2.85 2.98
C GLN A 21 18.40 3.71 4.25
N ARG A 22 17.49 4.68 4.44
CA ARG A 22 17.45 5.51 5.66
C ARG A 22 17.13 4.69 6.92
N ALA A 23 16.28 3.69 6.81
CA ALA A 23 15.96 2.79 7.92
C ALA A 23 17.20 1.97 8.32
N ALA A 24 17.96 1.45 7.34
CA ALA A 24 19.21 0.73 7.61
C ALA A 24 20.30 1.64 8.21
N GLU A 25 20.42 2.88 7.74
CA GLU A 25 21.35 3.89 8.31
C GLU A 25 21.04 4.20 9.77
N LEU A 26 19.74 4.34 10.11
CA LEU A 26 19.27 4.58 11.47
C LEU A 26 19.47 3.33 12.34
N GLN A 27 19.15 2.14 11.83
CA GLN A 27 19.39 0.87 12.53
C GLN A 27 20.88 0.74 12.90
N LYS A 28 21.78 1.05 11.97
CA LYS A 28 23.23 1.03 12.23
C LYS A 28 23.64 2.01 13.33
N GLU A 29 23.10 3.23 13.33
CA GLU A 29 23.36 4.21 14.39
C GLU A 29 22.94 3.70 15.77
N ILE A 30 21.74 3.13 15.86
CA ILE A 30 21.19 2.59 17.10
C ILE A 30 22.08 1.47 17.64
N VAL A 31 22.53 0.56 16.76
CA VAL A 31 23.41 -0.55 17.14
C VAL A 31 24.78 -0.04 17.59
N ASP A 32 25.37 0.89 16.84
CA ASP A 32 26.68 1.44 17.17
C ASP A 32 26.69 2.21 18.50
N ALA A 33 25.64 2.98 18.78
CA ALA A 33 25.47 3.68 20.05
C ALA A 33 25.12 2.73 21.22
N GLY A 34 24.30 1.70 20.97
CA GLY A 34 23.70 0.87 22.01
C GLY A 34 24.43 -0.43 22.35
N LYS A 35 25.43 -0.84 21.55
CA LYS A 35 26.14 -2.12 21.77
C LYS A 35 27.11 -2.08 22.94
N GLY A 36 27.60 -0.91 23.36
CA GLY A 36 28.42 -0.76 24.58
C GLY A 36 29.65 -1.68 24.63
N GLY A 37 30.28 -1.96 23.48
CA GLY A 37 31.41 -2.89 23.35
C GLY A 37 31.05 -4.32 22.94
N ALA A 38 29.78 -4.72 23.00
CA ALA A 38 29.31 -6.02 22.51
C ALA A 38 29.27 -6.08 20.97
N SER A 39 29.19 -7.29 20.43
CA SER A 39 29.02 -7.48 18.99
C SER A 39 27.61 -7.05 18.52
N PRO A 40 27.44 -6.65 17.25
CA PRO A 40 26.12 -6.37 16.69
C PRO A 40 25.13 -7.54 16.84
N ARG A 41 25.63 -8.78 16.75
CA ARG A 41 24.81 -10.00 16.89
C ARG A 41 24.22 -10.12 18.29
N GLU A 42 25.01 -9.85 19.33
CA GLU A 42 24.53 -9.85 20.71
C GLU A 42 23.52 -8.73 20.96
N PHE A 43 23.75 -7.55 20.36
CA PHE A 43 22.79 -6.45 20.44
C PHE A 43 21.43 -6.83 19.86
N TYR A 44 21.38 -7.42 18.65
CA TYR A 44 20.12 -7.86 18.04
C TYR A 44 19.46 -8.99 18.85
N LYS A 45 20.24 -9.95 19.37
CA LYS A 45 19.72 -11.02 20.23
C LYS A 45 19.07 -10.47 21.50
N ARG A 46 19.70 -9.49 22.16
CA ARG A 46 19.16 -8.83 23.35
C ARG A 46 17.93 -7.98 23.04
N ASN A 47 17.83 -7.45 21.82
CA ASN A 47 16.71 -6.64 21.34
C ASN A 47 15.86 -7.41 20.30
N HIS A 48 15.51 -8.67 20.58
CA HIS A 48 14.87 -9.55 19.59
C HIS A 48 13.55 -8.98 19.05
N ARG A 49 12.63 -8.50 19.92
CA ARG A 49 11.33 -7.92 19.49
C ARG A 49 11.50 -6.74 18.54
N TRP A 50 12.49 -5.88 18.80
CA TRP A 50 12.79 -4.75 17.92
C TRP A 50 13.34 -5.22 16.57
N THR A 51 14.21 -6.24 16.60
CA THR A 51 14.76 -6.86 15.38
C THR A 51 13.66 -7.52 14.54
N GLU A 52 12.72 -8.22 15.18
CA GLU A 52 11.57 -8.86 14.53
C GLU A 52 10.62 -7.81 13.93
N GLY A 53 10.35 -6.71 14.64
CA GLY A 53 9.54 -5.60 14.12
C GLY A 53 10.16 -4.97 12.88
N LEU A 54 11.48 -4.77 12.86
CA LEU A 54 12.21 -4.28 11.68
C LEU A 54 12.13 -5.25 10.50
N LEU A 55 12.36 -6.54 10.75
CA LEU A 55 12.31 -7.56 9.71
C LEU A 55 10.90 -7.71 9.14
N SER A 56 9.87 -7.69 10.00
CA SER A 56 8.46 -7.74 9.60
C SER A 56 8.09 -6.52 8.76
N GLY A 57 8.40 -5.30 9.23
CA GLY A 57 8.13 -4.08 8.48
C GLY A 57 8.81 -4.07 7.10
N ALA A 58 10.08 -4.51 7.02
CA ALA A 58 10.79 -4.62 5.74
C ALA A 58 10.15 -5.65 4.78
N LYS A 59 9.67 -6.79 5.30
CA LYS A 59 8.95 -7.79 4.51
C LYS A 59 7.63 -7.23 3.95
N THR A 60 6.85 -6.55 4.77
CA THR A 60 5.59 -5.92 4.33
C THR A 60 5.84 -4.89 3.23
N VAL A 61 6.89 -4.07 3.36
CA VAL A 61 7.30 -3.11 2.31
C VAL A 61 7.65 -3.83 1.02
N ALA A 62 8.39 -4.95 1.09
CA ALA A 62 8.75 -5.73 -0.10
C ALA A 62 7.53 -6.32 -0.81
N ILE A 63 6.57 -6.86 -0.06
CA ILE A 63 5.31 -7.39 -0.60
C ILE A 63 4.51 -6.27 -1.29
N ALA A 64 4.39 -5.11 -0.65
CA ALA A 64 3.70 -3.96 -1.22
C ALA A 64 4.37 -3.48 -2.53
N CYS A 65 5.71 -3.50 -2.59
CA CYS A 65 6.48 -3.17 -3.80
C CYS A 65 6.17 -4.12 -4.95
N GLN A 66 6.15 -5.43 -4.66
CA GLN A 66 5.84 -6.45 -5.65
C GLN A 66 4.40 -6.28 -6.17
N ALA A 67 3.44 -6.02 -5.28
CA ALA A 67 2.05 -5.78 -5.64
C ALA A 67 1.90 -4.55 -6.55
N LEU A 68 2.58 -3.43 -6.24
CA LEU A 68 2.53 -2.22 -7.06
C LEU A 68 3.11 -2.43 -8.46
N MET A 69 4.28 -3.06 -8.55
CA MET A 69 4.93 -3.36 -9.83
C MET A 69 4.09 -4.29 -10.69
N THR A 70 3.50 -5.33 -10.07
CA THR A 70 2.61 -6.26 -10.77
C THR A 70 1.36 -5.54 -11.28
N ALA A 71 0.71 -4.74 -10.44
CA ALA A 71 -0.47 -3.98 -10.85
C ALA A 71 -0.16 -2.98 -11.97
N ALA A 72 0.97 -2.27 -11.88
CA ALA A 72 1.39 -1.32 -12.90
C ALA A 72 1.66 -2.00 -14.26
N ASP A 73 2.34 -3.16 -14.26
CA ASP A 73 2.59 -3.95 -15.47
C ASP A 73 1.28 -4.47 -16.10
N GLN A 74 0.35 -4.96 -15.29
CA GLN A 74 -0.95 -5.42 -15.77
C GLN A 74 -1.77 -4.27 -16.39
N VAL A 75 -1.78 -3.08 -15.77
CA VAL A 75 -2.47 -1.91 -16.32
C VAL A 75 -1.86 -1.47 -17.65
N VAL A 76 -0.53 -1.46 -17.77
CA VAL A 76 0.15 -1.06 -19.01
C VAL A 76 -0.09 -2.05 -20.14
N SER A 77 -0.13 -3.35 -19.82
CA SER A 77 -0.45 -4.41 -20.77
C SER A 77 -1.95 -4.52 -21.11
N GLY A 78 -2.79 -3.65 -20.54
CA GLY A 78 -4.24 -3.60 -20.79
C GLY A 78 -5.04 -4.73 -20.15
N LYS A 79 -4.43 -5.49 -19.23
CA LYS A 79 -5.04 -6.65 -18.55
C LYS A 79 -5.41 -6.36 -17.09
N GLY A 80 -4.87 -5.29 -16.52
CA GLY A 80 -5.02 -4.92 -15.12
C GLY A 80 -6.03 -3.80 -14.88
N LYS A 81 -6.31 -3.54 -13.60
CA LYS A 81 -7.25 -2.51 -13.16
C LYS A 81 -6.50 -1.35 -12.50
N PHE A 82 -6.92 -0.12 -12.79
CA PHE A 82 -6.35 1.07 -12.15
C PHE A 82 -6.57 1.04 -10.62
N GLU A 83 -7.64 0.41 -10.15
CA GLU A 83 -7.92 0.16 -8.74
C GLU A 83 -6.83 -0.66 -8.05
N GLU A 84 -6.20 -1.63 -8.73
CA GLU A 84 -5.12 -2.44 -8.17
C GLU A 84 -3.88 -1.57 -7.90
N VAL A 85 -3.57 -0.63 -8.80
CA VAL A 85 -2.49 0.35 -8.61
C VAL A 85 -2.80 1.31 -7.44
N ILE A 86 -4.06 1.74 -7.31
CA ILE A 86 -4.51 2.59 -6.20
C ILE A 86 -4.36 1.87 -4.86
N VAL A 87 -4.79 0.61 -4.77
CA VAL A 87 -4.70 -0.18 -3.54
C VAL A 87 -3.23 -0.46 -3.19
N ALA A 88 -2.42 -0.91 -4.15
CA ALA A 88 -1.02 -1.23 -3.90
C ALA A 88 -0.19 0.01 -3.50
N SER A 89 -0.45 1.18 -4.10
CA SER A 89 0.23 2.42 -3.72
C SER A 89 -0.12 2.91 -2.32
N ARG A 90 -1.36 2.67 -1.85
CA ARG A 90 -1.77 2.93 -0.45
C ARG A 90 -1.09 1.96 0.52
N GLU A 91 -0.98 0.70 0.14
CA GLU A 91 -0.26 -0.31 0.94
C GLU A 91 1.23 0.01 1.08
N ILE A 92 1.86 0.57 0.03
CA ILE A 92 3.22 1.12 0.11
C ILE A 92 3.34 2.19 1.18
N ALA A 93 2.41 3.15 1.24
CA ALA A 93 2.45 4.20 2.25
C ALA A 93 2.26 3.64 3.68
N ALA A 94 1.33 2.69 3.84
CA ALA A 94 1.05 2.05 5.12
C ALA A 94 2.24 1.22 5.63
N SER A 95 2.77 0.32 4.80
CA SER A 95 3.94 -0.52 5.13
C SER A 95 5.21 0.31 5.37
N SER A 96 5.40 1.39 4.62
CA SER A 96 6.50 2.34 4.85
C SER A 96 6.39 2.99 6.22
N MET A 97 5.19 3.40 6.65
CA MET A 97 4.96 3.95 7.99
C MET A 97 5.20 2.89 9.07
N GLN A 98 4.78 1.64 8.87
CA GLN A 98 5.08 0.55 9.80
C GLN A 98 6.59 0.37 10.00
N LEU A 99 7.37 0.39 8.91
CA LEU A 99 8.84 0.32 8.98
C LEU A 99 9.44 1.51 9.75
N VAL A 100 8.93 2.72 9.53
CA VAL A 100 9.35 3.93 10.28
C VAL A 100 9.07 3.77 11.76
N MET A 101 7.87 3.30 12.12
CA MET A 101 7.49 3.09 13.52
C MET A 101 8.38 2.04 14.20
N ALA A 102 8.65 0.92 13.53
CA ALA A 102 9.57 -0.11 14.02
C ALA A 102 11.01 0.44 14.20
N SER A 103 11.48 1.25 13.23
CA SER A 103 12.81 1.86 13.27
C SER A 103 12.97 2.91 14.38
N ARG A 104 11.88 3.59 14.73
CA ARG A 104 11.87 4.67 15.75
C ARG A 104 12.00 4.17 17.19
N VAL A 105 11.59 2.94 17.50
CA VAL A 105 11.45 2.43 18.89
C VAL A 105 12.72 2.62 19.73
N LYS A 106 13.91 2.41 19.13
CA LYS A 106 15.21 2.51 19.79
C LYS A 106 16.04 3.72 19.34
N ALA A 107 15.45 4.59 18.52
CA ALA A 107 16.13 5.78 17.99
C ALA A 107 16.16 6.93 19.01
N ASP A 108 17.26 7.68 19.01
CA ASP A 108 17.30 8.97 19.71
C ASP A 108 16.36 9.98 19.05
N LYS A 109 15.61 10.76 19.85
CA LYS A 109 14.65 11.75 19.34
C LYS A 109 15.31 12.90 18.57
N SER A 110 16.57 13.19 18.87
CA SER A 110 17.40 14.21 18.22
C SER A 110 18.22 13.67 17.03
N SER A 111 18.08 12.37 16.71
CA SER A 111 18.80 11.75 15.59
C SER A 111 18.45 12.41 14.25
N VAL A 112 19.48 12.90 13.56
CA VAL A 112 19.36 13.41 12.18
C VAL A 112 18.89 12.31 11.24
N LYS A 113 19.32 11.05 11.44
CA LYS A 113 18.90 9.91 10.62
C LYS A 113 17.43 9.59 10.79
N LEU A 114 16.91 9.71 12.01
CA LEU A 114 15.46 9.60 12.26
C LEU A 114 14.71 10.75 11.56
N GLY A 115 15.24 11.97 11.58
CA GLY A 115 14.71 13.10 10.82
C GLY A 115 14.62 12.81 9.32
N ASN A 116 15.70 12.30 8.73
CA ASN A 116 15.77 11.92 7.30
C ASN A 116 14.79 10.79 6.94
N LEU A 117 14.67 9.78 7.82
CA LEU A 117 13.71 8.69 7.64
C LEU A 117 12.27 9.22 7.61
N ASN A 118 11.90 10.09 8.56
CA ASN A 118 10.58 10.70 8.61
C ASN A 118 10.28 11.60 7.39
N ALA A 119 11.28 12.36 6.92
CA ALA A 119 11.14 13.18 5.72
C ALA A 119 10.90 12.33 4.47
N THR A 120 11.59 11.19 4.37
CA THR A 120 11.40 10.23 3.28
C THR A 120 10.01 9.61 3.32
N ALA A 121 9.52 9.24 4.51
CA ALA A 121 8.15 8.72 4.68
C ALA A 121 7.07 9.72 4.24
N LYS A 122 7.23 11.02 4.57
CA LYS A 122 6.34 12.08 4.08
C LYS A 122 6.37 12.21 2.56
N THR A 123 7.55 12.05 1.95
CA THR A 123 7.71 12.04 0.49
C THR A 123 6.95 10.89 -0.15
N ILE A 124 7.02 9.69 0.44
CA ILE A 124 6.24 8.52 0.01
C ILE A 124 4.75 8.82 0.08
N SER A 125 4.23 9.36 1.19
CA SER A 125 2.80 9.71 1.29
C SER A 125 2.35 10.69 0.19
N ARG A 126 3.18 11.69 -0.13
CA ARG A 126 2.90 12.62 -1.23
C ARG A 126 2.88 11.93 -2.59
N LEU A 127 3.90 11.11 -2.89
CA LEU A 127 4.00 10.38 -4.16
C LEU A 127 2.88 9.35 -4.32
N THR A 128 2.48 8.67 -3.25
CA THR A 128 1.28 7.81 -3.25
C THR A 128 0.05 8.62 -3.66
N GLY A 129 -0.15 9.83 -3.13
CA GLY A 129 -1.23 10.72 -3.56
C GLY A 129 -1.17 11.04 -5.05
N THR A 130 0.03 11.30 -5.59
CA THR A 130 0.24 11.52 -7.03
C THR A 130 -0.10 10.30 -7.88
N VAL A 131 0.31 9.09 -7.46
CA VAL A 131 -0.01 7.83 -8.15
C VAL A 131 -1.52 7.60 -8.15
N VAL A 132 -2.20 7.77 -7.01
CA VAL A 132 -3.66 7.60 -6.89
C VAL A 132 -4.39 8.57 -7.80
N ALA A 133 -4.06 9.87 -7.73
CA ALA A 133 -4.69 10.87 -8.59
C ALA A 133 -4.44 10.58 -10.08
N THR A 134 -3.25 10.10 -10.43
CA THR A 134 -2.93 9.72 -11.82
C THR A 134 -3.76 8.51 -12.25
N ALA A 135 -3.86 7.47 -11.43
CA ALA A 135 -4.63 6.27 -11.71
C ALA A 135 -6.14 6.57 -11.87
N GLU A 136 -6.71 7.41 -11.00
CA GLU A 136 -8.10 7.87 -11.09
C GLU A 136 -8.35 8.64 -12.39
N ASN A 137 -7.48 9.61 -12.71
CA ASN A 137 -7.57 10.35 -13.98
C ASN A 137 -7.44 9.45 -15.21
N CYS A 138 -6.60 8.42 -15.16
CA CYS A 138 -6.45 7.46 -16.26
C CYS A 138 -7.71 6.63 -16.44
N ARG A 139 -8.27 6.11 -15.34
CA ARG A 139 -9.53 5.36 -15.34
C ARG A 139 -10.68 6.18 -15.93
N ASP A 140 -10.84 7.42 -15.48
CA ASP A 140 -11.98 8.26 -15.89
C ASP A 140 -11.88 8.64 -17.38
N LYS A 141 -10.67 8.90 -17.89
CA LYS A 141 -10.43 9.13 -19.33
C LYS A 141 -10.78 7.91 -20.19
N VAL A 142 -10.47 6.70 -19.70
CA VAL A 142 -10.84 5.45 -20.40
C VAL A 142 -12.37 5.25 -20.40
N ALA A 143 -13.04 5.58 -19.30
CA ALA A 143 -14.50 5.50 -19.21
C ALA A 143 -15.21 6.50 -20.13
N ILE A 144 -14.73 7.74 -20.22
CA ILE A 144 -15.31 8.79 -21.08
C ILE A 144 -15.18 8.44 -22.56
N ALA A 145 -14.08 7.80 -22.99
CA ALA A 145 -13.90 7.38 -24.38
C ALA A 145 -14.96 6.36 -24.86
N GLY A 146 -15.67 5.71 -23.94
CA GLY A 146 -16.77 4.78 -24.24
C GLY A 146 -18.17 5.39 -24.22
N THR A 147 -18.32 6.72 -24.19
CA THR A 147 -19.63 7.37 -24.08
C THR A 147 -20.50 7.18 -25.33
N LEU A 148 -21.76 6.79 -25.09
CA LEU A 148 -22.77 6.52 -26.12
C LEU A 148 -23.28 7.83 -26.74
N ASP A 149 -23.34 7.90 -28.07
CA ASP A 149 -23.98 9.01 -28.80
C ASP A 149 -25.50 8.85 -28.79
N PHE A 150 -26.17 9.55 -27.87
CA PHE A 150 -27.62 9.54 -27.71
C PHE A 150 -28.38 10.28 -28.82
N SER A 151 -27.69 11.06 -29.67
CA SER A 151 -28.33 11.98 -30.63
C SER A 151 -29.02 11.27 -31.81
N LYS A 152 -28.83 9.95 -31.98
CA LYS A 152 -29.31 9.17 -33.13
C LYS A 152 -30.29 8.04 -32.78
N LEU A 153 -30.79 7.97 -31.55
CA LEU A 153 -31.59 6.83 -31.08
C LEU A 153 -33.10 7.07 -31.17
N SER A 154 -33.84 6.08 -31.68
CA SER A 154 -35.31 6.11 -31.67
C SER A 154 -35.87 5.83 -30.27
N LEU A 155 -37.08 6.34 -29.96
CA LEU A 155 -37.74 6.18 -28.66
C LEU A 155 -37.76 4.73 -28.15
N HIS A 156 -38.05 3.76 -29.03
CA HIS A 156 -38.12 2.35 -28.67
C HIS A 156 -36.74 1.76 -28.34
N TYR A 157 -35.70 2.16 -29.09
CA TYR A 157 -34.34 1.73 -28.81
C TYR A 157 -33.81 2.35 -27.51
N THR A 158 -34.13 3.62 -27.25
CA THR A 158 -33.82 4.29 -25.98
C THR A 158 -34.44 3.57 -24.79
N LYS A 159 -35.73 3.19 -24.87
CA LYS A 159 -36.39 2.46 -23.78
C LYS A 159 -35.79 1.08 -23.53
N ARG A 160 -35.41 0.38 -24.60
CA ARG A 160 -34.68 -0.89 -24.48
C ARG A 160 -33.33 -0.71 -23.79
N MET A 161 -32.53 0.29 -24.21
CA MET A 161 -31.23 0.57 -23.58
C MET A 161 -31.37 0.99 -22.12
N GLU A 162 -32.41 1.75 -21.77
CA GLU A 162 -32.74 2.09 -20.38
C GLU A 162 -32.96 0.83 -19.55
N MET A 163 -33.79 -0.11 -20.03
CA MET A 163 -34.03 -1.38 -19.35
C MET A 163 -32.77 -2.23 -19.22
N GLU A 164 -31.96 -2.34 -20.27
CA GLU A 164 -30.67 -3.03 -20.24
C GLU A 164 -29.69 -2.38 -19.25
N THR A 165 -29.71 -1.06 -19.13
CA THR A 165 -28.88 -0.31 -18.18
C THR A 165 -29.35 -0.55 -16.75
N LEU A 166 -30.66 -0.55 -16.49
CA LEU A 166 -31.22 -0.85 -15.18
C LEU A 166 -30.85 -2.27 -14.70
N VAL A 167 -30.87 -3.26 -15.60
CA VAL A 167 -30.40 -4.62 -15.27
C VAL A 167 -28.92 -4.59 -14.85
N LYS A 168 -28.06 -3.90 -15.62
CA LYS A 168 -26.64 -3.75 -15.26
C LYS A 168 -26.42 -3.03 -13.94
N VAL A 169 -27.26 -2.04 -13.61
CA VAL A 169 -27.23 -1.36 -12.30
C VAL A 169 -27.48 -2.37 -11.18
N LEU A 170 -28.57 -3.14 -11.25
CA LEU A 170 -28.92 -4.14 -10.24
C LEU A 170 -27.83 -5.22 -10.10
N GLU A 171 -27.26 -5.68 -11.21
CA GLU A 171 -26.15 -6.64 -11.21
C GLU A 171 -24.90 -6.06 -10.54
N THR A 172 -24.57 -4.80 -10.84
CA THR A 172 -23.40 -4.11 -10.27
C THR A 172 -23.57 -3.87 -8.78
N GLU A 173 -24.77 -3.49 -8.32
CA GLU A 173 -25.10 -3.35 -6.90
C GLU A 173 -24.90 -4.67 -6.14
N LYS A 174 -25.41 -5.77 -6.69
CA LYS A 174 -25.21 -7.10 -6.11
C LYS A 174 -23.73 -7.51 -6.04
N GLN A 175 -22.97 -7.21 -7.09
CA GLN A 175 -21.52 -7.46 -7.11
C GLN A 175 -20.80 -6.61 -6.06
N LEU A 176 -21.15 -5.34 -5.93
CA LEU A 176 -20.60 -4.44 -4.91
C LEU A 176 -20.82 -4.98 -3.50
N ASP A 177 -22.03 -5.43 -3.18
CA ASP A 177 -22.34 -6.00 -1.86
C ASP A 177 -21.57 -7.30 -1.59
N THR A 178 -21.39 -8.12 -2.62
CA THR A 178 -20.60 -9.35 -2.54
C THR A 178 -19.13 -9.04 -2.22
N GLU A 179 -18.51 -8.11 -2.95
CA GLU A 179 -17.11 -7.73 -2.74
C GLU A 179 -16.89 -7.00 -1.40
N ARG A 180 -17.85 -6.18 -0.95
CA ARG A 180 -17.83 -5.58 0.39
C ARG A 180 -17.85 -6.64 1.49
N SER A 181 -18.67 -7.68 1.33
CA SER A 181 -18.75 -8.78 2.29
C SER A 181 -17.43 -9.54 2.37
N LYS A 182 -16.85 -9.92 1.22
CA LYS A 182 -15.52 -10.57 1.15
C LYS A 182 -14.41 -9.71 1.77
N LEU A 183 -14.38 -8.40 1.47
CA LEU A 183 -13.39 -7.48 2.04
C LEU A 183 -13.50 -7.41 3.57
N SER A 184 -14.73 -7.40 4.10
CA SER A 184 -14.98 -7.43 5.55
C SER A 184 -14.42 -8.70 6.19
N GLU A 185 -14.67 -9.86 5.57
CA GLU A 185 -14.14 -11.15 6.02
C GLU A 185 -12.60 -11.21 5.99
N LEU A 186 -11.99 -10.76 4.88
CA LEU A 186 -10.53 -10.71 4.75
C LEU A 186 -9.89 -9.82 5.82
N ARG A 187 -10.50 -8.65 6.11
CA ARG A 187 -10.04 -7.78 7.19
C ARG A 187 -10.14 -8.45 8.55
N LYS A 188 -11.28 -9.10 8.87
CA LYS A 188 -11.44 -9.85 10.13
C LYS A 188 -10.37 -10.94 10.27
N HIS A 189 -10.09 -11.67 9.19
CA HIS A 189 -9.06 -12.70 9.18
C HIS A 189 -7.66 -12.12 9.37
N HIS A 190 -7.34 -11.02 8.69
CA HIS A 190 -6.07 -10.31 8.85
C HIS A 190 -5.86 -9.87 10.32
N TYR A 191 -6.88 -9.31 10.98
CA TYR A 191 -6.78 -8.92 12.39
C TYR A 191 -6.61 -10.12 13.33
N ARG A 192 -7.29 -11.24 13.07
CA ARG A 192 -7.12 -12.46 13.86
C ARG A 192 -5.68 -12.97 13.79
N LEU A 193 -5.14 -13.08 12.57
CA LEU A 193 -3.74 -13.48 12.35
C LEU A 193 -2.76 -12.50 12.99
N ALA A 194 -3.02 -11.18 12.89
CA ALA A 194 -2.18 -10.18 13.54
C ALA A 194 -2.20 -10.30 15.07
N GLY A 195 -3.36 -10.57 15.67
CA GLY A 195 -3.50 -10.77 17.12
C GLY A 195 -2.81 -12.05 17.63
N GLU A 196 -2.87 -13.14 16.85
CA GLU A 196 -2.15 -14.38 17.13
C GLU A 196 -0.61 -14.19 17.09
N ILE A 197 -0.12 -13.33 16.19
CA ILE A 197 1.31 -12.98 16.07
C ILE A 197 1.77 -12.04 17.21
N GLU A 198 0.89 -11.18 17.73
CA GLU A 198 1.21 -10.22 18.80
C GLU A 198 1.06 -10.79 20.24
N GLY A 199 0.57 -12.03 20.39
CA GLY A 199 0.61 -12.77 21.65
C GLY A 199 -0.31 -12.23 22.75
N TRP A 200 -1.58 -11.97 22.43
CA TRP A 200 -2.60 -11.52 23.40
C TRP A 200 -3.41 -12.66 24.06
N GLU A 201 -2.96 -13.91 23.99
CA GLU A 201 -3.64 -15.06 24.64
C GLU A 201 -2.86 -15.67 25.82
N ALA A 202 -2.25 -14.83 26.66
CA ALA A 202 -1.67 -15.30 27.92
C ALA A 202 -1.81 -14.30 29.08
N ALA A 203 -2.92 -13.57 29.18
CA ALA A 203 -3.18 -12.69 30.32
C ALA A 203 -4.63 -12.71 30.86
N GLU A 204 -5.45 -13.69 30.47
CA GLU A 204 -6.84 -13.79 31.00
C GLU A 204 -7.21 -15.18 31.52
N MET A 205 -6.22 -15.96 31.98
CA MET A 205 -6.46 -17.08 32.89
C MET A 205 -5.30 -17.25 33.89
N SER A 206 -5.26 -16.38 34.90
CA SER A 206 -4.81 -16.72 36.27
C SER A 206 -5.29 -15.68 37.27
#